data_AF-A0A246RI41-F1
#
_entry.id   AF-A0A246RI41-F1
#
_cell.length_a   1.000
_cell.length_b   1.000
_cell.length_c   1.000
_cell.angle_alpha   90.00
_cell.angle_beta   90.00
_cell.angle_gamma   90.00
#
_symmetry.space_group_name_H-M   'P 1'
#
loop_
_entity.id
_entity.type
_entity.pdbx_description
1 polymer ?
#
loop_
_entity_poly.entity_id
_entity_poly.type
_entity_poly.pdbx_seq_one_letter_code
_entity_poly.pdbx_strand_id
1 'polypeptide(L)'
;MIGYAQLWAASPGDWVAAGVAWRGLDAPITRRRSGLAERAATLRTGWSGGAATRAGSRLDGLRAQLGTILPALVETDQVLAEFAGRLRVAKARLAEAVALADRSGVAVDRRGGLRAVPPTWRGPESGVLPAGMGARPAPAGGAGAAHSPGPAPDPRAGPGVTGG
;
A
#
# COMPACT_ATOMS: atom_id res chain seq x y z
N MET A 1 -23.25 -3.08 -1.87
CA MET A 1 -22.22 -3.98 -1.31
C MET A 1 -20.98 -3.85 -2.19
N ILE A 2 -19.81 -3.47 -1.64
CA ILE A 2 -18.58 -3.37 -2.44
C ILE A 2 -17.98 -4.78 -2.58
N GLY A 3 -17.71 -5.21 -3.81
CA GLY A 3 -17.10 -6.53 -4.05
C GLY A 3 -15.60 -6.54 -3.74
N TYR A 4 -15.06 -7.72 -3.39
CA TYR A 4 -13.63 -7.93 -3.13
C TYR A 4 -12.74 -7.34 -4.24
N ALA A 5 -13.07 -7.63 -5.51
CA ALA A 5 -12.32 -7.15 -6.67
C ALA A 5 -12.28 -5.61 -6.75
N GLN A 6 -13.37 -4.96 -6.36
CA GLN A 6 -13.52 -3.51 -6.41
C GLN A 6 -12.69 -2.83 -5.31
N LEU A 7 -12.66 -3.42 -4.10
CA LEU A 7 -11.78 -2.97 -3.02
C LEU A 7 -10.29 -3.21 -3.36
N TRP A 8 -9.98 -4.33 -4.02
CA TRP A 8 -8.62 -4.64 -4.45
C TRP A 8 -8.08 -3.61 -5.46
N ALA A 9 -8.89 -3.29 -6.48
CA ALA A 9 -8.55 -2.36 -7.55
C ALA A 9 -8.49 -0.89 -7.09
N ALA A 10 -9.22 -0.52 -6.03
CA ALA A 10 -9.28 0.86 -5.57
C ALA A 10 -7.89 1.37 -5.11
N SER A 11 -7.49 2.55 -5.60
CA SER A 11 -6.23 3.22 -5.26
C SER A 11 -6.47 4.38 -4.29
N PRO A 12 -6.08 4.28 -3.00
CA PRO A 12 -6.17 5.41 -2.07
C PRO A 12 -5.34 6.62 -2.51
N GLY A 13 -4.26 6.41 -3.26
CA GLY A 13 -3.41 7.49 -3.77
C GLY A 13 -4.15 8.39 -4.75
N ASP A 14 -4.96 7.80 -5.63
CA ASP A 14 -5.70 8.53 -6.66
C ASP A 14 -6.74 9.47 -6.02
N TRP A 15 -7.38 9.03 -4.93
CA TRP A 15 -8.33 9.85 -4.17
C TRP A 15 -7.66 11.04 -3.49
N VAL A 16 -6.45 10.85 -2.92
CA VAL A 16 -5.68 11.97 -2.36
C VAL A 16 -5.24 12.93 -3.47
N ALA A 17 -4.75 12.42 -4.60
CA ALA A 17 -4.34 13.24 -5.72
C ALA A 17 -5.50 14.08 -6.27
N ALA A 18 -6.71 13.50 -6.36
CA ALA A 18 -7.91 14.22 -6.72
C ALA A 18 -8.24 15.36 -5.73
N GLY A 19 -8.15 15.11 -4.42
CA GLY A 19 -8.35 16.13 -3.39
C GLY A 19 -7.38 17.31 -3.53
N VAL A 20 -6.09 17.01 -3.72
CA VAL A 20 -5.06 18.02 -3.98
C VAL A 20 -5.35 18.81 -5.26
N ALA A 21 -5.81 18.15 -6.33
CA ALA A 21 -6.16 18.82 -7.59
C ALA A 21 -7.32 19.80 -7.40
N TRP A 22 -8.36 19.43 -6.65
CA TRP A 22 -9.47 20.32 -6.28
C TRP A 22 -9.01 21.51 -5.46
N ARG A 23 -8.20 21.26 -4.41
CA ARG A 23 -7.62 22.32 -3.58
C ARG A 23 -6.74 23.28 -4.38
N GLY A 24 -6.05 22.77 -5.40
CA GLY A 24 -5.24 23.56 -6.33
C GLY A 24 -6.01 24.63 -7.10
N LEU A 25 -7.34 24.57 -7.15
CA LEU A 25 -8.19 25.58 -7.79
C LEU A 25 -8.34 26.87 -6.94
N ASP A 26 -8.02 26.84 -5.65
CA ASP A 26 -8.13 28.00 -4.75
C ASP A 26 -7.35 29.22 -5.28
N ALA A 27 -6.06 29.02 -5.60
CA ALA A 27 -5.20 30.10 -6.06
C ALA A 27 -5.65 30.72 -7.41
N PRO A 28 -5.99 29.93 -8.46
CA PRO A 28 -6.60 30.46 -9.68
C PRO A 28 -7.87 31.27 -9.43
N ILE A 29 -8.76 30.81 -8.54
CA ILE A 29 -10.03 31.50 -8.26
C ILE A 29 -9.77 32.81 -7.51
N THR A 30 -8.90 32.78 -6.50
CA THR A 30 -8.50 33.99 -5.76
C THR A 30 -7.85 35.02 -6.69
N ARG A 31 -6.95 34.60 -7.59
CA ARG A 31 -6.37 35.50 -8.62
C ARG A 31 -7.44 36.12 -9.51
N ARG A 32 -8.41 35.34 -9.98
CA ARG A 32 -9.52 35.86 -10.81
C ARG A 32 -10.37 36.87 -10.04
N ARG A 33 -10.64 36.63 -8.75
CA ARG A 33 -11.39 37.56 -7.89
C ARG A 33 -10.65 38.88 -7.71
N SER A 34 -9.36 38.84 -7.40
CA SER A 34 -8.54 40.05 -7.28
C SER A 34 -8.47 40.82 -8.59
N GLY A 35 -8.24 40.12 -9.72
CA GLY A 35 -8.20 40.76 -11.03
C GLY A 35 -9.54 41.40 -11.46
N LEU A 36 -10.69 40.87 -11.01
CA LEU A 36 -11.99 41.53 -11.19
C LEU A 36 -12.10 42.81 -10.35
N ALA A 37 -11.61 42.80 -9.11
CA ALA A 37 -11.62 43.97 -8.24
C ALA A 37 -10.73 45.10 -8.79
N GLU A 38 -9.53 44.76 -9.27
CA GLU A 38 -8.60 45.71 -9.91
C GLU A 38 -9.19 46.33 -11.18
N ARG A 39 -9.79 45.51 -12.05
CA ARG A 39 -10.48 46.01 -13.26
C ARG A 39 -11.68 46.89 -12.93
N ALA A 40 -12.46 46.52 -11.90
CA ALA A 40 -13.56 47.34 -11.43
C ALA A 40 -13.08 48.68 -10.86
N ALA A 41 -11.97 48.70 -10.12
CA ALA A 41 -11.36 49.94 -9.63
C ALA A 41 -10.88 50.82 -10.77
N THR A 42 -10.17 50.24 -11.74
CA THR A 42 -9.67 50.94 -12.95
C THR A 42 -10.80 51.53 -13.78
N LEU A 43 -11.91 50.80 -13.98
CA LEU A 43 -13.07 51.33 -14.70
C LEU A 43 -13.64 52.58 -14.01
N ARG A 44 -13.69 52.59 -12.67
CA ARG A 44 -14.25 53.71 -11.91
C ARG A 44 -13.39 54.98 -11.93
N THR A 45 -12.11 54.92 -12.34
CA THR A 45 -11.26 56.12 -12.37
C THR A 45 -11.59 57.08 -13.51
N GLY A 46 -12.26 56.59 -14.57
CA GLY A 46 -12.61 57.39 -15.75
C GLY A 46 -14.06 57.26 -16.22
N TRP A 47 -14.84 56.39 -15.58
CA TRP A 47 -16.22 56.12 -15.98
C TRP A 47 -17.18 56.27 -14.81
N SER A 48 -18.18 57.14 -14.98
CA SER A 48 -19.16 57.50 -13.96
C SER A 48 -20.59 57.43 -14.49
N GLY A 49 -21.58 57.57 -13.59
CA GLY A 49 -23.00 57.53 -13.91
C GLY A 49 -23.63 56.13 -13.76
N GLY A 50 -24.93 56.02 -14.05
CA GLY A 50 -25.71 54.80 -13.78
C GLY A 50 -25.24 53.55 -14.54
N ALA A 51 -24.61 53.72 -15.71
CA ALA A 51 -24.00 52.60 -16.43
C ALA A 51 -22.77 52.05 -15.70
N ALA A 52 -21.90 52.94 -15.19
CA ALA A 52 -20.74 52.56 -14.39
C ALA A 52 -21.15 51.86 -13.09
N THR A 53 -22.20 52.35 -12.41
CA THR A 53 -22.75 51.71 -11.20
C THR A 53 -23.24 50.29 -11.50
N ARG A 54 -24.03 50.10 -12.57
CA ARG A 54 -24.54 48.77 -12.95
C ARG A 54 -23.41 47.80 -13.30
N ALA A 55 -22.40 48.26 -14.03
CA ALA A 55 -21.22 47.46 -14.35
C ALA A 55 -20.45 47.07 -13.08
N GLY A 56 -20.25 48.02 -12.15
CA GLY A 56 -19.63 47.77 -10.85
C GLY A 56 -20.37 46.69 -10.05
N SER A 57 -21.68 46.84 -9.88
CA SER A 57 -22.51 45.84 -9.17
C SER A 57 -22.45 44.47 -9.82
N ARG A 58 -22.39 44.39 -11.16
CA ARG A 58 -22.24 43.11 -11.87
C ARG A 58 -20.89 42.45 -11.60
N LEU A 59 -19.79 43.23 -11.61
CA LEU A 59 -18.45 42.72 -11.31
C LEU A 59 -18.32 42.27 -9.86
N ASP A 60 -18.90 43.02 -8.91
CA ASP A 60 -18.94 42.63 -7.50
C ASP A 60 -19.78 41.37 -7.28
N GLY A 61 -20.91 41.24 -7.97
CA GLY A 61 -21.71 40.01 -7.98
C GLY A 61 -20.94 38.79 -8.50
N LEU A 62 -20.22 38.93 -9.61
CA LEU A 62 -19.36 37.85 -10.14
C LEU A 62 -18.22 37.49 -9.16
N ARG A 63 -17.59 38.49 -8.53
CA ARG A 63 -16.55 38.28 -7.52
C ARG A 63 -17.07 37.55 -6.29
N ALA A 64 -18.31 37.86 -5.88
CA ALA A 64 -19.00 37.17 -4.78
C ALA A 64 -19.29 35.72 -5.16
N GLN A 65 -19.85 35.45 -6.34
CA GLN A 65 -20.12 34.11 -6.85
C GLN A 65 -18.85 33.25 -6.94
N LEU A 66 -17.73 33.83 -7.37
CA LEU A 66 -16.43 33.12 -7.32
C LEU A 66 -15.93 32.87 -5.90
N GLY A 67 -16.35 33.64 -4.92
CA GLY A 67 -15.98 33.44 -3.51
C GLY A 67 -16.74 32.29 -2.86
N THR A 68 -17.97 32.01 -3.31
CA THR A 68 -18.82 30.98 -2.68
C THR A 68 -18.31 29.56 -2.90
N ILE A 69 -17.49 29.32 -3.92
CA ILE A 69 -16.95 27.98 -4.21
C ILE A 69 -15.73 27.62 -3.35
N LEU A 70 -15.03 28.60 -2.76
CA LEU A 70 -13.76 28.34 -2.05
C LEU A 70 -13.91 27.36 -0.87
N PRO A 71 -14.94 27.47 0.00
CA PRO A 71 -15.14 26.49 1.07
C PRO A 71 -15.35 25.06 0.52
N ALA A 72 -16.12 24.93 -0.56
CA ALA A 72 -16.42 23.63 -1.17
C ALA A 72 -15.16 22.93 -1.71
N LEU A 73 -14.14 23.67 -2.15
CA LEU A 73 -12.86 23.09 -2.59
C LEU A 73 -12.10 22.44 -1.43
N VAL A 74 -12.12 23.10 -0.26
CA VAL A 74 -11.49 22.58 0.97
C VAL A 74 -12.25 21.38 1.49
N GLU A 75 -13.59 21.44 1.53
CA GLU A 75 -14.43 20.32 1.93
C GLU A 75 -14.25 19.11 1.01
N THR A 76 -14.12 19.34 -0.29
CA THR A 76 -13.86 18.27 -1.27
C THR A 76 -12.53 17.57 -0.99
N ASP A 77 -11.44 18.32 -0.76
CA ASP A 77 -10.15 17.75 -0.35
C ASP A 77 -10.27 16.91 0.92
N GLN A 78 -10.95 17.42 1.94
CA GLN A 78 -11.16 16.73 3.22
C GLN A 78 -11.94 15.42 3.06
N VAL A 79 -13.06 15.44 2.34
CA VAL A 79 -13.89 14.26 2.11
C VAL A 79 -13.11 13.20 1.34
N LEU A 80 -12.34 13.59 0.32
CA LEU A 80 -11.54 12.65 -0.46
C LEU A 80 -10.37 12.08 0.35
N ALA A 81 -9.72 12.89 1.19
CA ALA A 81 -8.68 12.44 2.10
C ALA A 81 -9.21 11.46 3.15
N GLU A 82 -10.38 11.74 3.74
CA GLU A 82 -11.05 10.86 4.68
C GLU A 82 -11.44 9.53 4.02
N PHE A 83 -12.04 9.59 2.83
CA PHE A 83 -12.38 8.40 2.05
C PHE A 83 -11.14 7.56 1.73
N ALA A 84 -10.04 8.18 1.32
CA ALA A 84 -8.77 7.50 1.12
C ALA A 84 -8.24 6.85 2.41
N GLY A 85 -8.40 7.51 3.56
CA GLY A 85 -8.06 6.96 4.88
C GLY A 85 -8.85 5.69 5.20
N ARG A 86 -10.19 5.75 5.06
CA ARG A 86 -11.07 4.58 5.25
C ARG A 86 -10.70 3.44 4.30
N LEU A 87 -10.35 3.75 3.05
CA LEU A 87 -9.92 2.76 2.06
C LEU A 87 -8.60 2.08 2.46
N ARG A 88 -7.61 2.83 2.98
CA ARG A 88 -6.36 2.24 3.48
C ARG A 88 -6.62 1.24 4.61
N VAL A 89 -7.47 1.61 5.57
CA VAL A 89 -7.84 0.73 6.69
C VAL A 89 -8.51 -0.55 6.17
N ALA A 90 -9.46 -0.41 5.24
CA ALA A 90 -10.13 -1.57 4.64
C ALA A 90 -9.16 -2.49 3.89
N LYS A 91 -8.21 -1.93 3.12
CA LYS A 91 -7.19 -2.71 2.41
C LYS A 91 -6.19 -3.38 3.36
N ALA A 92 -5.83 -2.74 4.48
CA ALA A 92 -4.98 -3.35 5.50
C ALA A 92 -5.65 -4.57 6.14
N ARG A 93 -6.91 -4.43 6.56
CA ARG A 93 -7.71 -5.57 7.08
C ARG A 93 -7.84 -6.70 6.06
N LEU A 94 -8.01 -6.36 4.78
CA LEU A 94 -8.04 -7.35 3.71
C LEU A 94 -6.71 -8.09 3.58
N ALA A 95 -5.58 -7.36 3.62
CA ALA A 95 -4.25 -7.95 3.55
C ALA A 95 -3.98 -8.89 4.74
N GLU A 96 -4.39 -8.51 5.95
CA GLU A 96 -4.30 -9.36 7.14
C GLU A 96 -5.10 -10.65 6.99
N ALA A 97 -6.33 -10.55 6.48
CA ALA A 97 -7.18 -11.72 6.22
C ALA A 97 -6.60 -12.64 5.15
N VAL A 98 -6.06 -12.09 4.05
CA VAL A 98 -5.38 -12.87 3.00
C VAL A 98 -4.12 -13.56 3.55
N ALA A 99 -3.33 -12.87 4.38
CA ALA A 99 -2.15 -13.47 5.01
C ALA A 99 -2.52 -14.58 6.01
N LEU A 100 -3.66 -14.45 6.71
CA LEU A 100 -4.18 -15.52 7.56
C LEU A 100 -4.62 -16.74 6.74
N ALA A 101 -5.33 -16.52 5.64
CA ALA A 101 -5.74 -17.59 4.73
C ALA A 101 -4.51 -18.33 4.17
N ASP A 102 -3.48 -17.60 3.74
CA ASP A 102 -2.23 -18.17 3.24
C ASP A 102 -1.54 -19.06 4.29
N ARG A 103 -1.43 -18.60 5.53
CA ARG A 103 -0.91 -19.42 6.66
C ARG A 103 -1.73 -20.66 6.95
N SER A 104 -3.02 -20.67 6.61
CA SER A 104 -3.91 -21.82 6.74
C SER A 104 -3.92 -22.75 5.51
N GLY A 105 -3.09 -22.47 4.49
CA GLY A 105 -3.04 -23.26 3.26
C GLY A 105 -4.18 -22.93 2.28
N VAL A 106 -4.72 -21.73 2.33
CA VAL A 106 -5.79 -21.25 1.44
C VAL A 106 -5.30 -20.02 0.68
N ALA A 107 -5.23 -20.12 -0.65
CA ALA A 107 -4.98 -18.97 -1.51
C ALA A 107 -6.30 -18.25 -1.83
N VAL A 108 -6.24 -16.91 -1.83
CA VAL A 108 -7.34 -16.04 -2.23
C VAL A 108 -6.93 -15.29 -3.50
N ASP A 109 -7.71 -15.42 -4.57
CA ASP A 109 -7.45 -14.69 -5.82
C ASP A 109 -7.98 -13.25 -5.80
N ARG A 110 -7.62 -12.45 -6.82
CA ARG A 110 -8.00 -11.03 -6.94
C ARG A 110 -9.51 -10.77 -7.10
N ARG A 111 -10.30 -11.81 -7.36
CA ARG A 111 -11.77 -11.76 -7.46
C ARG A 111 -12.45 -12.28 -6.18
N GLY A 112 -11.67 -12.76 -5.21
CA GLY A 112 -12.17 -13.34 -3.96
C GLY A 112 -12.41 -14.85 -4.05
N GLY A 113 -11.95 -15.51 -5.12
CA GLY A 113 -11.99 -16.96 -5.24
C GLY A 113 -11.03 -17.63 -4.25
N LEU A 114 -11.49 -18.69 -3.60
CA LEU A 114 -10.70 -19.46 -2.63
C LEU A 114 -10.20 -20.74 -3.28
N ARG A 115 -8.93 -21.08 -3.07
CA ARG A 115 -8.34 -22.34 -3.50
C ARG A 115 -7.49 -22.91 -2.39
N ALA A 116 -7.74 -24.16 -2.02
CA ALA A 116 -6.83 -24.90 -1.15
C ALA A 116 -5.47 -25.04 -1.85
N VAL A 117 -4.41 -24.62 -1.18
CA VAL A 117 -3.03 -24.81 -1.61
C VAL A 117 -2.55 -26.07 -0.88
N PRO A 118 -2.28 -27.17 -1.61
CA PRO A 118 -1.69 -28.34 -1.00
C PRO A 118 -0.40 -27.92 -0.31
N PRO A 119 -0.13 -28.36 0.93
CA PRO A 119 1.15 -28.08 1.57
C PRO A 119 2.23 -28.59 0.62
N THR A 120 3.09 -27.69 0.12
CA THR A 120 4.30 -28.11 -0.58
C THR A 120 5.16 -28.78 0.48
N TRP A 121 5.13 -30.10 0.52
CA TRP A 121 6.04 -30.90 1.32
C TRP A 121 7.48 -30.53 0.90
N ARG A 122 8.19 -29.76 1.73
CA ARG A 122 9.65 -29.70 1.66
C ARG A 122 10.14 -30.93 2.41
N GLY A 123 10.48 -31.96 1.66
CA GLY A 123 10.94 -33.22 2.20
C GLY A 123 12.23 -33.12 3.02
N PRO A 124 12.65 -34.23 3.64
CA PRO A 124 13.81 -34.32 4.53
C PRO A 124 15.14 -33.87 3.90
N GLU A 125 15.25 -33.72 2.57
CA GLU A 125 16.38 -33.05 1.90
C GLU A 125 16.60 -31.57 2.31
N SER A 126 15.63 -30.94 2.98
CA SER A 126 15.75 -29.56 3.50
C SER A 126 16.24 -29.45 4.96
N GLY A 127 16.66 -30.56 5.57
CA GLY A 127 17.56 -30.56 6.73
C GLY A 127 16.96 -30.18 8.10
N VAL A 128 15.65 -30.07 8.26
CA VAL A 128 15.03 -29.80 9.57
C VAL A 128 14.00 -30.89 9.89
N LEU A 129 14.35 -31.78 10.81
CA LEU A 129 13.40 -32.74 11.39
C LEU A 129 12.57 -32.04 12.48
N PRO A 130 11.24 -32.23 12.51
CA PRO A 130 10.41 -31.74 13.60
C PRO A 130 10.81 -32.46 14.90
N ALA A 131 11.24 -31.67 15.90
CA ALA A 131 11.50 -32.15 17.25
C ALA A 131 10.18 -32.67 17.84
N GLY A 132 10.03 -34.00 17.93
CA GLY A 132 8.82 -34.56 18.55
C GLY A 132 8.49 -36.03 18.38
N MET A 133 9.29 -36.85 17.67
CA MET A 133 9.12 -38.30 17.70
C MET A 133 10.24 -38.92 18.54
N GLY A 134 9.94 -39.15 19.81
CA GLY A 134 10.87 -39.66 20.81
C GLY A 134 11.47 -41.00 20.41
N ALA A 135 12.80 -41.02 20.30
CA ALA A 135 13.57 -42.24 20.42
C ALA A 135 13.34 -42.81 21.84
N ARG A 136 12.67 -43.96 21.90
CA ARG A 136 12.56 -44.76 23.12
C ARG A 136 13.97 -45.30 23.46
N PRO A 137 14.55 -44.99 24.63
CA PRO A 137 15.83 -45.57 25.00
C PRO A 137 15.64 -47.03 25.43
N ALA A 138 16.47 -47.92 24.87
CA ALA A 138 16.62 -49.29 25.34
C ALA A 138 17.64 -49.31 26.50
N PRO A 139 17.37 -49.99 27.63
CA PRO A 139 18.38 -50.18 28.66
C PRO A 139 19.37 -51.28 28.26
N ALA A 140 20.65 -50.95 28.39
CA ALA A 140 21.80 -51.83 28.17
C ALA A 140 22.36 -52.38 29.49
N GLY A 141 22.91 -53.60 29.44
CA GLY A 141 23.83 -54.19 30.42
C GLY A 141 23.73 -55.71 30.45
N GLY A 142 24.77 -56.53 30.30
CA GLY A 142 26.21 -56.31 30.10
C GLY A 142 26.96 -57.66 30.07
N ALA A 143 28.29 -57.59 29.88
CA ALA A 143 29.31 -58.65 29.81
C ALA A 143 29.51 -59.30 28.41
N GLY A 144 30.71 -59.44 27.86
CA GLY A 144 32.05 -59.26 28.43
C GLY A 144 33.13 -59.15 27.34
N ALA A 145 34.31 -58.78 27.82
CA ALA A 145 35.53 -58.38 27.12
C ALA A 145 36.04 -59.31 26.00
N ALA A 146 36.71 -58.74 25.00
CA ALA A 146 38.19 -58.69 24.95
C ALA A 146 38.71 -58.31 23.55
N HIS A 147 39.95 -57.79 23.55
CA HIS A 147 40.90 -57.70 22.44
C HIS A 147 40.94 -56.41 21.58
N SER A 148 41.76 -55.46 22.04
CA SER A 148 42.75 -54.75 21.20
C SER A 148 44.08 -55.53 21.28
N PRO A 149 45.11 -55.35 20.42
CA PRO A 149 45.43 -54.12 19.68
C PRO A 149 46.07 -54.31 18.28
N GLY A 150 46.33 -53.20 17.58
CA GLY A 150 47.30 -53.16 16.49
C GLY A 150 47.28 -51.84 15.70
N PRO A 151 48.33 -50.99 15.79
CA PRO A 151 48.33 -49.66 15.17
C PRO A 151 48.75 -49.68 13.69
N ALA A 152 48.47 -48.53 13.04
CA ALA A 152 48.62 -48.18 11.64
C ALA A 152 49.98 -48.49 10.96
N PRO A 153 50.04 -48.38 9.63
CA PRO A 153 50.78 -47.23 9.12
C PRO A 153 50.09 -46.48 7.98
N ASP A 154 50.16 -45.15 8.09
CA ASP A 154 50.14 -44.19 7.00
C ASP A 154 51.47 -44.28 6.24
N PRO A 155 51.46 -44.26 4.90
CA PRO A 155 52.40 -43.38 4.24
C PRO A 155 51.77 -42.67 3.03
N ARG A 156 51.69 -41.35 3.14
CA ARG A 156 51.74 -40.37 2.06
C ARG A 156 52.52 -40.87 0.82
N ALA A 157 51.83 -40.90 -0.31
CA ALA A 157 52.40 -40.64 -1.63
C ALA A 157 51.31 -40.03 -2.53
N GLY A 158 51.33 -38.71 -2.72
CA GLY A 158 50.79 -38.11 -3.95
C GLY A 158 51.81 -38.29 -5.09
N PRO A 159 51.80 -37.49 -6.16
CA PRO A 159 50.76 -36.61 -6.71
C PRO A 159 50.56 -36.83 -8.24
N GLY A 160 49.63 -36.08 -8.84
CA GLY A 160 49.62 -35.79 -10.28
C GLY A 160 48.46 -36.43 -11.08
N VAL A 161 47.92 -35.88 -12.17
CA VAL A 161 47.96 -34.56 -12.86
C VAL A 161 47.12 -34.79 -14.14
N THR A 162 46.28 -33.80 -14.52
CA THR A 162 45.66 -33.55 -15.87
C THR A 162 44.78 -34.64 -16.52
N GLY A 163 43.69 -34.38 -17.23
CA GLY A 163 43.17 -33.20 -17.91
C GLY A 163 42.63 -33.64 -19.29
N GLY A 164 41.61 -32.95 -19.83
CA GLY A 164 41.26 -32.96 -21.26
C GLY A 164 40.36 -34.08 -21.75
#